data_AF-A0A536FY56-F1
#
_entry.id   AF-A0A536FY56-F1
#
_cell.length_a   1.000
_cell.length_b   1.000
_cell.length_c   1.000
_cell.angle_alpha   90.00
_cell.angle_beta   90.00
_cell.angle_gamma   90.00
#
_symmetry.space_group_name_H-M   'P 1'
#
loop_
_entity.id
_entity.type
_entity.pdbx_description
1 polymer ?
#
loop_
_entity_poly.entity_id
_entity_poly.type
_entity_poly.pdbx_seq_one_letter_code
_entity_poly.pdbx_strand_id
1 'polypeptide(L)'
;MSPRRRSELFRLAVGLAAIGTLAANAGRLAIEPADWWLIVSIAATAILALEFPLHINISAKVSVASAVFFAAVLLLPVWQAAALVGGLQAVDIGLAAIRKVRTTRERPPLRAIGINIVFNGGQAYFAALAAGAMLSLGGVSARSGLSSAEHALVLVAAAVVMYATNVFMVALAVALATARNPLALFFDTQRLVYVQFASLYLVGALAAFGAVRWPWIPVF
;
A
#
# COMPACT_ATOMS: atom_id res chain seq x y z
N MET A 1 -19.37 -23.97 -5.57
CA MET A 1 -19.34 -22.59 -5.01
C MET A 1 -19.38 -21.58 -6.15
N SER A 2 -20.20 -20.52 -6.06
CA SER A 2 -20.23 -19.49 -7.11
C SER A 2 -18.90 -18.72 -7.20
N PRO A 3 -18.48 -18.24 -8.38
CA PRO A 3 -17.27 -17.42 -8.55
C PRO A 3 -17.20 -16.23 -7.58
N ARG A 4 -18.33 -15.52 -7.43
CA ARG A 4 -18.46 -14.40 -6.48
C ARG A 4 -18.16 -14.80 -5.03
N ARG A 5 -18.68 -15.94 -4.56
CA ARG A 5 -18.46 -16.42 -3.19
C ARG A 5 -17.00 -16.83 -2.96
N ARG A 6 -16.31 -17.38 -3.97
CA ARG A 6 -14.87 -17.68 -3.89
C ARG A 6 -14.02 -16.42 -3.72
N SER A 7 -14.31 -15.37 -4.49
CA SER A 7 -13.62 -14.08 -4.34
C SER A 7 -13.90 -13.43 -2.98
N GLU A 8 -15.15 -13.43 -2.50
CA GLU A 8 -15.48 -12.90 -1.18
C GLU A 8 -14.72 -13.61 -0.05
N LEU A 9 -14.62 -14.95 -0.09
CA LEU A 9 -13.85 -15.72 0.88
C LEU A 9 -12.35 -15.43 0.81
N PHE A 10 -11.78 -15.34 -0.40
CA PHE A 10 -10.39 -14.96 -0.56
C PHE A 10 -10.10 -13.57 0.01
N ARG A 11 -10.95 -12.59 -0.29
CA ARG A 11 -10.83 -11.21 0.21
C ARG A 11 -10.86 -11.15 1.73
N LEU A 12 -11.79 -11.88 2.34
CA LEU A 12 -11.88 -12.03 3.79
C LEU A 12 -10.64 -12.73 4.36
N ALA A 13 -10.19 -13.82 3.73
CA ALA A 13 -9.02 -14.57 4.19
C ALA A 13 -7.76 -13.69 4.18
N VAL A 14 -7.53 -12.90 3.13
CA VAL A 14 -6.40 -11.95 3.07
C VAL A 14 -6.45 -10.95 4.21
N GLY A 15 -7.59 -10.29 4.41
CA GLY A 15 -7.66 -9.27 5.46
C GLY A 15 -7.65 -9.84 6.88
N LEU A 16 -8.28 -11.00 7.12
CA LEU A 16 -8.19 -11.70 8.40
C LEU A 16 -6.78 -12.21 8.67
N ALA A 17 -6.07 -12.70 7.64
CA ALA A 17 -4.67 -13.08 7.76
C ALA A 17 -3.80 -11.87 8.09
N ALA A 18 -4.06 -10.70 7.49
CA ALA A 18 -3.33 -9.47 7.84
C ALA A 18 -3.58 -9.05 9.29
N ILE A 19 -4.84 -9.04 9.74
CA ILE A 19 -5.21 -8.74 11.13
C ILE A 19 -4.56 -9.73 12.09
N GLY A 20 -4.64 -11.04 11.80
CA GLY A 20 -4.02 -12.09 12.61
C GLY A 20 -2.50 -11.95 12.66
N THR A 21 -1.86 -11.64 11.53
CA THR A 21 -0.40 -11.40 11.45
C THR A 21 -0.01 -10.18 12.28
N LEU A 22 -0.76 -9.07 12.17
CA LEU A 22 -0.53 -7.86 12.95
C LEU A 22 -0.70 -8.12 14.45
N ALA A 23 -1.79 -8.79 14.84
CA ALA A 23 -2.06 -9.13 16.24
C ALA A 23 -0.98 -10.05 16.83
N ALA A 24 -0.55 -11.08 16.10
CA ALA A 24 0.51 -11.99 16.52
C ALA A 24 1.86 -11.27 16.68
N ASN A 25 2.08 -10.17 15.97
CA ASN A 25 3.31 -9.37 16.03
C ASN A 25 3.12 -8.05 16.80
N ALA A 26 2.03 -7.87 17.54
CA ALA A 26 1.77 -6.64 18.30
C ALA A 26 2.89 -6.34 19.32
N GLY A 27 3.51 -7.37 19.90
CA GLY A 27 4.67 -7.21 20.77
C GLY A 27 5.87 -6.55 20.07
N ARG A 28 6.07 -6.81 18.77
CA ARG A 28 7.13 -6.16 17.99
C ARG A 28 6.87 -4.67 17.81
N LEU A 29 5.61 -4.28 17.57
CA LEU A 29 5.22 -2.87 17.51
C LEU A 29 5.43 -2.15 18.86
N ALA A 30 5.27 -2.84 19.98
CA ALA A 30 5.48 -2.27 21.31
C ALA A 30 6.96 -2.07 21.66
N ILE A 31 7.85 -2.88 21.08
CA ILE A 31 9.30 -2.83 21.33
C ILE A 31 9.99 -1.82 20.41
N GLU A 32 9.55 -1.69 19.16
CA GLU A 32 10.12 -0.74 18.22
C GLU A 32 9.72 0.70 18.60
N PRO A 33 10.68 1.62 18.84
CA PRO A 33 10.35 2.99 19.20
C PRO A 33 9.55 3.65 18.07
N ALA A 34 8.37 4.15 18.41
CA ALA A 34 7.49 4.83 17.48
C ALA A 34 7.82 6.32 17.44
N ASP A 35 8.31 6.80 16.29
CA ASP A 35 8.39 8.23 16.00
C ASP A 35 7.00 8.72 15.56
N TRP A 36 6.18 9.11 16.53
CA TRP A 36 4.81 9.54 16.29
C TRP A 36 4.71 10.75 15.36
N TRP A 37 5.70 11.64 15.38
CA TRP A 37 5.70 12.79 14.49
C TRP A 37 5.87 12.38 13.03
N LEU A 38 6.79 11.45 12.78
CA LEU A 38 7.00 10.86 11.46
C LEU A 38 5.77 10.07 10.99
N ILE A 39 5.21 9.22 11.86
CA ILE A 39 4.01 8.42 11.56
C ILE A 39 2.82 9.32 11.22
N VAL A 40 2.56 10.35 12.03
CA VAL A 40 1.46 11.30 11.80
C VAL A 40 1.68 12.11 10.53
N SER A 41 2.91 12.54 10.26
CA SER A 41 3.24 13.27 9.02
C SER A 41 2.98 12.41 7.78
N ILE A 42 3.47 11.15 7.78
CA ILE A 42 3.20 10.19 6.70
C ILE A 42 1.71 9.92 6.56
N ALA A 43 0.99 9.74 7.67
CA ALA A 43 -0.44 9.50 7.67
C ALA A 43 -1.22 10.68 7.05
N ALA A 44 -0.88 11.91 7.45
CA ALA A 44 -1.50 13.12 6.91
C ALA A 44 -1.23 13.26 5.41
N THR A 45 0.02 13.09 4.97
CA THR A 45 0.38 13.14 3.54
C THR A 45 -0.31 12.04 2.75
N ALA A 46 -0.43 10.83 3.31
CA ALA A 46 -1.12 9.73 2.65
C ALA A 46 -2.62 9.98 2.51
N ILE A 47 -3.28 10.47 3.55
CA ILE A 47 -4.70 10.85 3.51
C ILE A 47 -4.90 11.92 2.43
N LEU A 48 -4.04 12.95 2.38
CA LEU A 48 -4.11 13.97 1.33
C LEU A 48 -3.91 13.36 -0.07
N ALA A 49 -2.95 12.46 -0.25
CA ALA A 49 -2.66 11.82 -1.54
C ALA A 49 -3.76 10.84 -2.00
N LEU A 50 -4.50 10.26 -1.06
CA LEU A 50 -5.67 9.42 -1.31
C LEU A 50 -6.88 10.29 -1.68
N GLU A 51 -7.05 11.41 -0.98
CA GLU A 51 -8.24 12.27 -1.13
C GLU A 51 -8.19 13.22 -2.32
N PHE A 52 -6.98 13.63 -2.73
CA PHE A 52 -6.75 14.56 -3.82
C PHE A 52 -5.93 13.90 -4.94
N PRO A 53 -6.52 12.97 -5.73
CA PRO A 53 -5.81 12.36 -6.84
C PRO A 53 -5.50 13.42 -7.92
N LEU A 54 -4.30 13.30 -8.51
CA LEU A 54 -3.87 14.18 -9.58
C LEU A 54 -4.62 13.82 -10.87
N HIS A 55 -5.15 14.84 -11.54
CA HIS A 55 -5.82 14.68 -12.82
C HIS A 55 -4.76 14.87 -13.92
N ILE A 56 -4.37 13.79 -14.57
CA ILE A 56 -3.44 13.85 -15.71
C ILE A 56 -4.21 14.24 -16.98
N ASN A 57 -5.45 13.78 -17.11
CA ASN A 57 -6.41 14.23 -18.10
C ASN A 57 -7.84 14.13 -17.54
N ILE A 58 -8.85 14.57 -18.31
CA ILE A 58 -10.28 14.58 -17.90
C ILE A 58 -10.78 13.18 -17.48
N SER A 59 -10.17 12.10 -17.99
CA SER A 59 -10.57 10.71 -17.77
C SER A 59 -9.61 9.91 -16.87
N ALA A 60 -8.43 10.43 -16.54
CA ALA A 60 -7.35 9.72 -15.86
C ALA A 60 -6.97 10.41 -14.56
N LYS A 61 -7.32 9.75 -13.45
CA LYS A 61 -6.93 10.12 -12.09
C LYS A 61 -5.82 9.21 -11.62
N VAL A 62 -4.75 9.81 -11.10
CA VAL A 62 -3.62 9.09 -10.53
C VAL A 62 -3.50 9.46 -9.05
N SER A 63 -3.65 8.47 -8.18
CA SER A 63 -3.33 8.67 -6.77
C SER A 63 -1.83 8.58 -6.56
N VAL A 64 -1.29 9.54 -5.82
CA VAL A 64 0.13 9.59 -5.44
C VAL A 64 0.40 8.78 -4.17
N ALA A 65 -0.64 8.18 -3.56
CA ALA A 65 -0.54 7.46 -2.29
C ALA A 65 0.49 6.32 -2.32
N SER A 66 0.71 5.68 -3.47
CA SER A 66 1.74 4.64 -3.61
C SER A 66 3.17 5.16 -3.38
N ALA A 67 3.44 6.43 -3.73
CA ALA A 67 4.71 7.08 -3.40
C ALA A 67 4.86 7.25 -1.88
N VAL A 68 3.80 7.72 -1.22
CA VAL A 68 3.79 7.93 0.24
C VAL A 68 3.93 6.61 0.99
N PHE A 69 3.25 5.56 0.56
CA PHE A 69 3.35 4.23 1.18
C PHE A 69 4.74 3.63 1.02
N PHE A 70 5.39 3.82 -0.14
CA PHE A 70 6.76 3.35 -0.32
C PHE A 70 7.76 4.18 0.49
N ALA A 71 7.55 5.49 0.60
CA ALA A 71 8.32 6.32 1.52
C ALA A 71 8.17 5.85 2.97
N ALA A 72 6.95 5.48 3.40
CA ALA A 72 6.71 4.91 4.72
C ALA A 72 7.51 3.63 4.96
N VAL A 73 7.55 2.74 3.96
CA VAL A 73 8.33 1.49 4.00
C VAL A 73 9.84 1.74 4.10
N LEU A 74 10.35 2.86 3.58
CA LEU A 74 11.78 3.22 3.68
C LEU A 74 12.14 3.94 4.98
N LEU A 75 11.18 4.63 5.60
CA LEU A 75 11.38 5.51 6.75
C LEU A 75 11.07 4.87 8.09
N LEU A 76 10.11 3.94 8.12
CA LEU A 76 9.61 3.30 9.32
C LEU A 76 10.12 1.85 9.45
N PRO A 77 10.20 1.33 10.68
CA PRO A 77 10.36 -0.11 10.91
C PRO A 77 9.30 -0.93 10.18
N VAL A 78 9.67 -2.16 9.79
CA VAL A 78 8.87 -3.03 8.91
C VAL A 78 7.43 -3.20 9.38
N TRP A 79 7.23 -3.46 10.68
CA TRP A 79 5.91 -3.71 11.25
C TRP A 79 5.09 -2.43 11.37
N GLN A 80 5.72 -1.31 11.73
CA GLN A 80 5.08 0.00 11.78
C GLN A 80 4.65 0.46 10.38
N ALA A 81 5.51 0.30 9.36
CA ALA A 81 5.19 0.63 7.97
C ALA A 81 4.00 -0.20 7.46
N ALA A 82 4.03 -1.52 7.67
CA ALA A 82 2.95 -2.41 7.25
C ALA A 82 1.62 -2.05 7.91
N ALA A 83 1.63 -1.85 9.23
CA ALA A 83 0.44 -1.46 9.99
C ALA A 83 -0.14 -0.11 9.52
N LEU A 84 0.73 0.89 9.31
CA LEU A 84 0.33 2.21 8.87
C LEU A 84 -0.27 2.18 7.46
N VAL A 85 0.41 1.56 6.50
CA VAL A 85 -0.04 1.46 5.10
C VAL A 85 -1.36 0.68 5.00
N GLY A 86 -1.46 -0.45 5.71
CA GLY A 86 -2.70 -1.24 5.77
C GLY A 86 -3.85 -0.45 6.41
N GLY A 87 -3.59 0.27 7.50
CA GLY A 87 -4.58 1.11 8.18
C GLY A 87 -5.07 2.26 7.31
N LEU A 88 -4.16 2.96 6.62
CA LEU A 88 -4.50 4.07 5.74
C LEU A 88 -5.37 3.61 4.56
N GLN A 89 -5.05 2.46 3.97
CA GLN A 89 -5.86 1.90 2.89
C GLN A 89 -7.26 1.49 3.38
N ALA A 90 -7.37 0.96 4.60
CA ALA A 90 -8.67 0.65 5.20
C ALA A 90 -9.50 1.92 5.48
N VAL A 91 -8.86 2.98 5.98
CA VAL A 91 -9.48 4.29 6.24
C VAL A 91 -9.98 4.92 4.94
N ASP A 92 -9.19 4.90 3.86
CA ASP A 92 -9.58 5.41 2.54
C ASP A 92 -10.91 4.84 2.05
N ILE A 93 -11.06 3.51 2.09
CA ILE A 93 -12.31 2.85 1.68
C ILE A 93 -13.48 3.29 2.56
N GLY A 94 -13.25 3.49 3.87
CA GLY A 94 -14.24 4.03 4.79
C GLY A 94 -14.67 5.45 4.43
N LEU A 95 -13.71 6.35 4.18
CA LEU A 95 -13.96 7.73 3.81
C LEU A 95 -14.67 7.83 2.45
N ALA A 96 -14.24 7.04 1.46
CA ALA A 96 -14.89 6.95 0.16
C ALA A 96 -16.34 6.46 0.26
N ALA A 97 -16.61 5.48 1.13
CA ALA A 97 -17.97 5.00 1.38
C ALA A 97 -18.86 6.07 2.03
N ILE A 98 -18.34 6.79 3.04
CA ILE A 98 -19.05 7.89 3.70
C ILE A 98 -19.35 9.01 2.69
N ARG A 99 -18.37 9.39 1.87
CA ARG A 99 -18.53 10.41 0.83
C ARG A 99 -19.60 10.01 -0.17
N LYS A 100 -19.56 8.76 -0.66
CA LYS A 100 -20.57 8.26 -1.59
C LYS A 100 -21.97 8.37 -1.01
N VAL A 101 -22.18 7.94 0.24
CA VAL A 101 -23.47 8.07 0.93
C VAL A 101 -23.92 9.52 1.06
N ARG A 102 -23.01 10.44 1.38
CA ARG A 102 -23.33 11.87 1.50
C ARG A 102 -23.71 12.50 0.16
N THR A 103 -23.02 12.13 -0.92
CA THR A 103 -23.24 12.73 -2.25
C THR A 103 -24.44 12.12 -2.98
N THR A 104 -24.59 10.80 -3.00
CA THR A 104 -25.64 10.13 -3.78
C THR A 104 -26.88 9.78 -2.97
N ARG A 105 -26.82 9.86 -1.63
CA ARG A 105 -27.85 9.38 -0.68
C ARG A 105 -28.17 7.88 -0.78
N GLU A 106 -27.48 7.14 -1.66
CA GLU A 106 -27.58 5.69 -1.76
C GLU A 106 -26.75 5.04 -0.66
N ARG A 107 -27.31 3.99 -0.04
CA ARG A 107 -26.61 3.22 0.99
C ARG A 107 -26.01 1.97 0.36
N PRO A 108 -24.67 1.91 0.15
CA PRO A 108 -24.05 0.70 -0.34
C PRO A 108 -24.22 -0.43 0.70
N PRO A 109 -24.30 -1.69 0.27
CA PRO A 109 -24.45 -2.81 1.18
C PRO A 109 -23.24 -2.89 2.13
N LEU A 110 -23.49 -2.77 3.44
CA LEU A 110 -22.46 -2.71 4.48
C LEU A 110 -21.47 -3.89 4.41
N ARG A 111 -21.97 -5.08 4.06
CA ARG A 111 -21.15 -6.27 3.86
C ARG A 111 -20.09 -6.07 2.77
N ALA A 112 -20.44 -5.44 1.65
CA ALA A 112 -19.50 -5.20 0.56
C ALA A 112 -18.44 -4.16 0.96
N ILE A 113 -18.83 -3.14 1.72
CA ILE A 113 -17.92 -2.13 2.26
C ILE A 113 -16.94 -2.80 3.23
N GLY A 114 -17.43 -3.58 4.19
CA GLY A 114 -16.59 -4.28 5.17
C GLY A 114 -15.59 -5.23 4.52
N ILE A 115 -16.02 -6.03 3.53
CA ILE A 115 -15.11 -6.91 2.77
C ILE A 115 -14.05 -6.08 2.04
N ASN A 116 -14.42 -4.95 1.43
CA ASN A 116 -13.45 -4.11 0.74
C ASN A 116 -12.47 -3.43 1.70
N ILE A 117 -12.91 -2.95 2.87
CA ILE A 117 -12.02 -2.37 3.89
C ILE A 117 -10.98 -3.40 4.31
N VAL A 118 -11.45 -4.60 4.71
CA VAL A 118 -10.61 -5.67 5.23
C VAL A 118 -9.64 -6.18 4.16
N PHE A 119 -10.11 -6.36 2.92
CA PHE A 119 -9.26 -6.80 1.82
C PHE A 119 -8.22 -5.77 1.40
N ASN A 120 -8.62 -4.52 1.11
CA ASN A 120 -7.67 -3.50 0.65
C ASN A 120 -6.66 -3.16 1.74
N GLY A 121 -7.10 -3.06 3.00
CA GLY A 121 -6.20 -2.90 4.14
C GLY A 121 -5.21 -4.06 4.27
N GLY A 122 -5.69 -5.31 4.20
CA GLY A 122 -4.83 -6.48 4.27
C GLY A 122 -3.86 -6.62 3.09
N GLN A 123 -4.31 -6.31 1.88
CA GLN A 123 -3.50 -6.33 0.67
C GLN A 123 -2.42 -5.24 0.69
N ALA A 124 -2.72 -4.04 1.18
CA ALA A 124 -1.74 -2.98 1.37
C ALA A 124 -0.76 -3.30 2.50
N TYR A 125 -1.25 -3.89 3.61
CA TYR A 125 -0.43 -4.39 4.71
C TYR A 125 0.61 -5.41 4.23
N PHE A 126 0.19 -6.44 3.49
CA PHE A 126 1.12 -7.47 3.00
C PHE A 126 2.09 -6.95 1.94
N ALA A 127 1.67 -6.02 1.07
CA ALA A 127 2.55 -5.39 0.11
C ALA A 127 3.67 -4.59 0.81
N ALA A 128 3.32 -3.78 1.81
CA ALA A 128 4.28 -3.03 2.61
C ALA A 128 5.16 -3.94 3.46
N LEU A 129 4.59 -5.00 4.06
CA LEU A 129 5.34 -5.98 4.84
C LEU A 129 6.38 -6.71 3.98
N ALA A 130 6.01 -7.17 2.78
CA ALA A 130 6.91 -7.88 1.87
C ALA A 130 8.06 -6.98 1.40
N ALA A 131 7.76 -5.72 1.05
CA ALA A 131 8.76 -4.73 0.66
C ALA A 131 9.69 -4.34 1.82
N GLY A 132 9.13 -4.11 3.01
CA GLY A 132 9.89 -3.83 4.23
C GLY A 132 10.80 -4.99 4.63
N ALA A 133 10.31 -6.24 4.50
CA ALA A 133 11.14 -7.42 4.72
C ALA A 133 12.31 -7.51 3.73
N MET A 134 12.07 -7.21 2.44
CA MET A 134 13.13 -7.18 1.42
C MET A 134 14.22 -6.15 1.77
N LEU A 135 13.81 -4.94 2.17
CA LEU A 135 14.73 -3.88 2.59
C LEU A 135 15.50 -4.25 3.87
N SER A 136 14.81 -4.83 4.85
CA SER A 136 15.39 -5.27 6.12
C SER A 136 16.45 -6.35 5.92
N LEU A 137 16.19 -7.33 5.05
CA LEU A 137 17.15 -8.37 4.69
C LEU A 137 18.41 -7.81 4.00
N GLY A 138 18.25 -6.76 3.20
CA GLY A 138 19.37 -6.08 2.54
C GLY A 138 20.02 -4.95 3.35
N GLY A 139 19.58 -4.69 4.59
CA GLY A 139 20.10 -3.59 5.41
C GLY A 139 19.84 -2.17 4.85
N VAL A 140 18.87 -2.03 3.94
CA VAL A 140 18.58 -0.77 3.25
C VAL A 140 17.43 -0.05 3.94
N SER A 141 17.62 1.25 4.21
CA SER A 141 16.59 2.16 4.69
C SER A 141 16.94 3.57 4.22
N ALA A 142 15.97 4.50 4.28
CA ALA A 142 16.25 5.91 4.01
C ALA A 142 17.32 6.48 4.97
N ARG A 143 17.42 5.93 6.18
CA ARG A 143 18.37 6.36 7.22
C ARG A 143 19.78 5.81 7.01
N SER A 144 19.91 4.56 6.54
CA SER A 144 21.22 3.95 6.25
C SER A 144 21.82 4.40 4.91
N GLY A 145 20.99 4.90 3.99
CA GLY A 145 21.45 5.37 2.69
C GLY A 145 21.81 4.23 1.72
N LEU A 146 22.23 4.62 0.51
CA LEU A 146 22.68 3.68 -0.54
C LEU A 146 24.20 3.77 -0.64
N SER A 147 24.93 2.83 -0.03
CA SER A 147 26.40 2.81 -0.02
C SER A 147 27.00 1.95 -1.12
N SER A 148 26.21 1.10 -1.79
CA SER A 148 26.66 0.18 -2.83
C SER A 148 25.63 0.02 -3.96
N ALA A 149 26.08 -0.50 -5.11
CA ALA A 149 25.19 -0.87 -6.20
C ALA A 149 24.17 -1.95 -5.78
N GLU A 150 24.56 -2.85 -4.87
CA GLU A 150 23.68 -3.88 -4.31
C GLU A 150 22.52 -3.25 -3.52
N HIS A 151 22.77 -2.19 -2.76
CA HIS A 151 21.70 -1.48 -2.04
C HIS A 151 20.68 -0.86 -3.01
N ALA A 152 21.15 -0.33 -4.15
CA ALA A 152 20.26 0.20 -5.18
C ALA A 152 19.40 -0.92 -5.80
N LEU A 153 19.98 -2.10 -6.03
CA LEU A 153 19.22 -3.26 -6.50
C LEU A 153 18.19 -3.74 -5.48
N VAL A 154 18.51 -3.74 -4.18
CA VAL A 154 17.57 -4.07 -3.11
C VAL A 154 16.41 -3.07 -3.06
N LEU A 155 16.68 -1.77 -3.21
CA LEU A 155 15.65 -0.74 -3.28
C LEU A 155 14.68 -0.98 -4.44
N VAL A 156 15.22 -1.26 -5.63
CA VAL A 156 14.41 -1.59 -6.81
C VAL A 156 13.62 -2.88 -6.58
N ALA A 157 14.24 -3.91 -6.02
CA ALA A 157 13.57 -5.17 -5.71
C ALA A 157 12.43 -4.97 -4.71
N ALA A 158 12.60 -4.12 -3.69
CA ALA A 158 11.55 -3.79 -2.74
C ALA A 158 10.35 -3.08 -3.40
N ALA A 159 10.61 -2.15 -4.32
CA ALA A 159 9.55 -1.50 -5.10
C ALA A 159 8.79 -2.52 -5.96
N VAL A 160 9.52 -3.40 -6.65
CA VAL A 160 8.95 -4.48 -7.47
C VAL A 160 8.11 -5.44 -6.60
N VAL A 161 8.60 -5.82 -5.42
CA VAL A 161 7.88 -6.69 -4.49
C VAL A 161 6.60 -6.01 -4.01
N MET A 162 6.67 -4.76 -3.55
CA MET A 162 5.49 -4.02 -3.10
C MET A 162 4.40 -3.98 -4.17
N TYR A 163 4.82 -3.66 -5.40
CA TYR A 163 3.96 -3.57 -6.56
C TYR A 163 3.35 -4.91 -6.94
N ALA A 164 4.19 -5.94 -7.10
CA ALA A 164 3.78 -7.26 -7.52
C ALA A 164 2.83 -7.88 -6.51
N THR A 165 3.12 -7.79 -5.20
CA THR A 165 2.23 -8.28 -4.15
C THR A 165 0.88 -7.58 -4.18
N ASN A 166 0.85 -6.26 -4.32
CA ASN A 166 -0.38 -5.47 -4.42
C ASN A 166 -1.22 -5.91 -5.63
N VAL A 167 -0.65 -5.82 -6.84
CA VAL A 167 -1.37 -6.11 -8.08
C VAL A 167 -1.77 -7.58 -8.17
N PHE A 168 -0.93 -8.50 -7.73
CA PHE A 168 -1.22 -9.93 -7.77
C PHE A 168 -2.41 -10.31 -6.88
N MET A 169 -2.49 -9.76 -5.66
CA MET A 169 -3.64 -10.01 -4.78
C MET A 169 -4.95 -9.48 -5.38
N VAL A 170 -4.92 -8.30 -6.00
CA VAL A 170 -6.09 -7.75 -6.71
C VAL A 170 -6.46 -8.61 -7.91
N ALA A 171 -5.48 -8.97 -8.74
CA ALA A 171 -5.69 -9.82 -9.92
C ALA A 171 -6.27 -11.19 -9.52
N LEU A 172 -5.78 -11.79 -8.44
CA LEU A 172 -6.30 -13.05 -7.91
C LEU A 172 -7.74 -12.90 -7.41
N ALA A 173 -8.06 -11.83 -6.70
CA ALA A 173 -9.43 -11.57 -6.25
C ALA A 173 -10.41 -11.42 -7.43
N VAL A 174 -10.00 -10.72 -8.50
CA VAL A 174 -10.79 -10.54 -9.72
C VAL A 174 -10.91 -11.86 -10.48
N ALA A 175 -9.81 -12.58 -10.67
CA ALA A 175 -9.77 -13.88 -11.35
C ALA A 175 -10.74 -14.89 -10.71
N LEU A 176 -10.78 -14.96 -9.39
CA LEU A 176 -11.72 -15.79 -8.65
C LEU A 176 -13.18 -15.35 -8.85
N ALA A 177 -13.43 -14.04 -8.94
CA ALA A 177 -14.77 -13.49 -9.14
C ALA A 177 -15.30 -13.75 -10.57
N THR A 178 -14.41 -13.72 -11.57
CA THR A 178 -14.76 -13.89 -12.99
C THR A 178 -14.45 -15.27 -13.55
N ALA A 179 -13.96 -16.20 -12.72
CA ALA A 179 -13.48 -17.53 -13.14
C ALA A 179 -12.47 -17.49 -14.30
N ARG A 180 -11.55 -16.53 -14.28
CA ARG A 180 -10.48 -16.36 -15.28
C ARG A 180 -9.12 -16.77 -14.69
N ASN A 181 -8.11 -16.89 -15.55
CA ASN A 181 -6.73 -17.15 -15.12
C ASN A 181 -6.12 -15.89 -14.45
N PRO A 182 -5.63 -15.98 -13.20
CA PRO A 182 -5.05 -14.84 -12.49
C PRO A 182 -3.74 -14.34 -13.09
N LEU A 183 -2.91 -15.22 -13.65
CA LEU A 183 -1.64 -14.83 -14.27
C LEU A 183 -1.87 -14.01 -15.54
N ALA A 184 -2.85 -14.42 -16.36
CA ALA A 184 -3.23 -13.66 -17.54
C ALA A 184 -3.69 -12.24 -17.16
N LEU A 185 -4.60 -12.12 -16.18
CA LEU A 185 -5.07 -10.84 -15.69
C LEU A 185 -3.95 -9.97 -15.10
N PHE A 186 -3.00 -10.59 -14.38
CA PHE A 186 -1.83 -9.90 -13.86
C PHE A 186 -1.03 -9.28 -15.01
N PHE A 187 -0.57 -10.07 -15.98
CA PHE A 187 0.25 -9.57 -17.10
C PHE A 187 -0.49 -8.58 -18.01
N ASP A 188 -1.79 -8.74 -18.21
CA ASP A 188 -2.60 -7.79 -19.00
C ASP A 188 -2.70 -6.42 -18.32
N THR A 189 -2.86 -6.42 -16.98
CA THR A 189 -2.93 -5.18 -16.20
C THR A 189 -1.59 -4.44 -16.20
N GLN A 190 -0.47 -5.17 -16.18
CA GLN A 190 0.88 -4.61 -16.13
C GLN A 190 1.14 -3.61 -17.26
N ARG A 191 0.74 -3.94 -18.50
CA ARG A 191 1.05 -3.15 -19.70
C ARG A 191 0.55 -1.70 -19.63
N LEU A 192 -0.45 -1.42 -18.79
CA LEU A 192 -1.09 -0.11 -18.71
C LEU A 192 -0.56 0.78 -17.58
N VAL A 193 -0.02 0.20 -16.51
CA VAL A 193 0.22 0.96 -15.26
C VAL A 193 1.62 0.83 -14.69
N TYR A 194 2.49 -0.05 -15.21
CA TYR A 194 3.81 -0.29 -14.60
C TYR A 194 4.70 0.97 -14.56
N VAL A 195 4.71 1.77 -15.64
CA VAL A 195 5.50 3.02 -15.72
C VAL A 195 5.05 4.02 -14.65
N GLN A 196 3.75 4.14 -14.44
CA GLN A 196 3.19 5.03 -13.43
C GLN A 196 3.62 4.62 -12.02
N PHE A 197 3.53 3.34 -11.68
CA PHE A 197 3.96 2.85 -10.38
C PHE A 197 5.47 2.98 -10.18
N ALA A 198 6.28 2.70 -11.22
CA ALA A 198 7.72 2.91 -11.17
C ALA A 198 8.08 4.37 -10.85
N SER A 199 7.44 5.33 -11.53
CA SER A 199 7.62 6.76 -11.25
C SER A 199 7.17 7.13 -9.84
N LEU A 200 6.04 6.62 -9.36
CA LEU A 200 5.57 6.88 -8.00
C LEU A 200 6.51 6.31 -6.93
N TYR A 201 7.06 5.11 -7.13
CA TYR A 201 8.05 4.55 -6.20
C TYR A 201 9.36 5.31 -6.23
N LEU A 202 9.79 5.79 -7.40
CA LEU A 202 10.95 6.67 -7.49
C LEU A 202 10.71 7.98 -6.72
N VAL A 203 9.56 8.62 -6.89
CA VAL A 203 9.18 9.82 -6.14
C VAL A 203 9.15 9.54 -4.64
N GLY A 204 8.55 8.43 -4.22
CA GLY A 204 8.51 8.01 -2.82
C GLY A 204 9.90 7.79 -2.23
N ALA A 205 10.82 7.15 -2.98
CA ALA A 205 12.20 6.97 -2.58
C ALA A 205 12.93 8.32 -2.44
N LEU A 206 12.82 9.20 -3.44
CA LEU A 206 13.43 10.53 -3.40
C LEU A 206 12.92 11.36 -2.21
N ALA A 207 11.61 11.32 -1.94
CA ALA A 207 11.02 11.99 -0.79
C ALA A 207 11.54 11.42 0.53
N ALA A 208 11.66 10.08 0.64
CA ALA A 208 12.18 9.43 1.85
C ALA A 208 13.65 9.78 2.12
N PHE A 209 14.53 9.65 1.12
CA PHE A 209 15.94 10.02 1.27
C PHE A 209 16.11 11.52 1.48
N GLY A 210 15.31 12.35 0.79
CA GLY A 210 15.29 13.79 0.95
C GLY A 210 14.89 14.23 2.36
N ALA A 211 13.83 13.63 2.93
CA ALA A 211 13.35 13.93 4.28
C ALA A 211 14.39 13.59 5.36
N VAL A 212 15.17 12.52 5.18
CA VAL A 212 16.27 12.19 6.10
C VAL A 212 17.44 13.16 5.95
N ARG A 213 17.78 13.52 4.71
CA ARG A 213 18.96 14.36 4.43
C ARG A 213 18.75 15.84 4.74
N TRP A 214 17.52 16.33 4.55
CA TRP A 214 17.14 17.73 4.73
C TRP A 214 15.84 17.83 5.53
N PRO A 215 15.88 17.63 6.86
CA PRO A 215 14.68 17.60 7.71
C PRO A 215 13.84 18.89 7.67
N TRP A 216 14.45 20.00 7.27
CA TRP A 216 13.86 21.34 7.25
C TRP A 216 13.54 21.85 5.85
N ILE A 217 13.91 21.11 4.80
CA ILE A 217 13.55 21.46 3.43
C ILE A 217 12.27 20.70 3.11
N PRO A 218 11.18 21.37 2.72
CA PRO A 218 10.02 20.70 2.16
C PRO A 218 10.43 20.12 0.81
N VAL A 219 10.94 18.89 0.82
CA VAL A 219 11.17 18.11 -0.41
C VAL A 219 9.85 17.39 -0.74
N PHE A 220 8.80 18.18 -0.99
CA PHE A 220 7.50 17.71 -1.44
C PHE A 220 7.00 18.58 -2.59
#